data_AF-A0A520JI41-F1
#
_entry.id   AF-A0A520JI41-F1
#
_cell.length_a   1.000
_cell.length_b   1.000
_cell.length_c   1.000
_cell.angle_alpha   90.00
_cell.angle_beta   90.00
_cell.angle_gamma   90.00
#
_symmetry.space_group_name_H-M   'P 1'
#
loop_
_entity.id
_entity.type
_entity.pdbx_description
1 polymer ?
#
loop_
_entity_poly.entity_id
_entity_poly.type
_entity_poly.pdbx_seq_one_letter_code
_entity_poly.pdbx_strand_id
1 'polypeptide(L)'
;PAYLGAAATLFMIGWLGLKLHAMGVDNLWSAMPRNPLFYLFFALLYVAPVTGDFIIFRRLWGIPASGYVALAKKRIANDVLNYSGEAYFYAWARQRSSMVAAPFGAVKDVSILSAIAGNMVTLAIIALALPLGVGLMTESQLHTAIWSVVGVFAMSLPFLIFSKRVFSLPRRTLWWIFGVHCLRLIAGSVLTAFAWHYGLPIVPVGMWLLLSAARMIVGRLPLVPNKDLLFATFATLLIGQDAQLSVLIAVTAALPLLVHVALVAVFGLVDLIRKS
;
A
#
# COMPACT_ATOMS: atom_id res chain seq x y z
N PRO A 1 5.54 26.41 -9.40
CA PRO A 1 4.77 25.13 -9.44
C PRO A 1 5.45 23.98 -10.21
N ALA A 2 5.93 24.22 -11.46
CA ALA A 2 6.58 23.19 -12.28
C ALA A 2 7.94 22.72 -11.71
N TYR A 3 8.75 23.64 -11.18
CA TYR A 3 10.05 23.33 -10.56
C TYR A 3 9.94 22.49 -9.28
N LEU A 4 8.90 22.71 -8.47
CA LEU A 4 8.64 21.92 -7.25
C LEU A 4 8.24 20.48 -7.60
N GLY A 5 7.44 20.28 -8.65
CA GLY A 5 7.08 18.95 -9.14
C GLY A 5 8.28 18.20 -9.70
N ALA A 6 9.14 18.87 -10.45
CA ALA A 6 10.38 18.30 -10.98
C ALA A 6 11.37 17.94 -9.85
N ALA A 7 11.55 18.82 -8.86
CA ALA A 7 12.40 18.58 -7.71
C ALA A 7 11.91 17.39 -6.85
N ALA A 8 10.59 17.31 -6.60
CA ALA A 8 10.00 16.16 -5.92
C ALA A 8 10.23 14.86 -6.70
N THR A 9 10.05 14.90 -8.02
CA THR A 9 10.26 13.74 -8.90
C THR A 9 11.73 13.28 -8.88
N LEU A 10 12.69 14.20 -9.00
CA LEU A 10 14.13 13.90 -8.94
C LEU A 10 14.54 13.35 -7.57
N PHE A 11 14.02 13.91 -6.48
CA PHE A 11 14.23 13.39 -5.13
C PHE A 11 13.71 11.96 -5.00
N MET A 12 12.50 11.68 -5.51
CA MET A 12 11.91 10.33 -5.49
C MET A 12 12.76 9.34 -6.29
N ILE A 13 13.26 9.73 -7.47
CA ILE A 13 14.17 8.89 -8.28
C ILE A 13 15.46 8.59 -7.52
N GLY A 14 16.11 9.62 -6.95
CA GLY A 14 17.36 9.46 -6.19
C GLY A 14 17.20 8.54 -4.98
N TRP A 15 16.14 8.75 -4.19
CA TRP A 15 15.83 7.92 -3.02
C TRP A 15 15.54 6.45 -3.40
N LEU A 16 14.76 6.22 -4.46
CA LEU A 16 14.47 4.87 -4.95
C LEU A 16 15.72 4.18 -5.50
N GLY A 17 16.58 4.91 -6.22
CA GLY A 17 17.85 4.39 -6.75
C GLY A 17 18.80 3.93 -5.64
N LEU A 18 18.94 4.73 -4.57
CA LEU A 18 19.75 4.36 -3.40
C LEU A 18 19.24 3.08 -2.72
N LYS A 19 17.91 2.93 -2.59
CA LYS A 19 17.31 1.71 -2.03
C LYS A 19 17.51 0.49 -2.90
N LEU A 20 17.38 0.63 -4.22
CA LEU A 20 17.63 -0.47 -5.17
C LEU A 20 19.09 -0.92 -5.13
N HIS A 21 20.03 0.02 -5.04
CA HIS A 21 21.44 -0.29 -4.92
C HIS A 21 21.76 -1.04 -3.61
N ALA A 22 21.19 -0.60 -2.49
CA ALA A 22 21.35 -1.28 -1.19
C ALA A 22 20.78 -2.72 -1.17
N MET A 23 19.89 -3.08 -2.09
CA MET A 23 19.31 -4.42 -2.19
C MET A 23 20.13 -5.41 -3.05
N GLY A 24 21.19 -4.95 -3.75
CA GLY A 24 22.03 -5.82 -4.59
C GLY A 24 21.31 -6.29 -5.87
N VAL A 25 21.29 -5.43 -6.88
CA VAL A 25 20.48 -5.58 -8.10
C VAL A 25 20.73 -6.90 -8.87
N ASP A 26 21.97 -7.40 -8.86
CA ASP A 26 22.36 -8.66 -9.53
C ASP A 26 21.72 -9.90 -8.90
N ASN A 27 21.50 -9.87 -7.58
CA ASN A 27 20.80 -10.92 -6.85
C ASN A 27 19.27 -10.84 -7.02
N LEU A 28 18.74 -9.68 -7.41
CA LEU A 28 17.30 -9.49 -7.58
C LEU A 28 16.79 -10.16 -8.86
N TRP A 29 17.55 -10.09 -9.95
CA TRP A 29 17.16 -10.68 -11.24
C TRP A 29 17.13 -12.21 -11.19
N SER A 30 18.14 -12.82 -10.58
CA SER A 30 18.20 -14.28 -10.38
C SER A 30 17.15 -14.80 -9.40
N ALA A 31 16.66 -13.94 -8.50
CA ALA A 31 15.61 -14.22 -7.53
C ALA A 31 14.17 -14.09 -8.06
N MET A 32 13.97 -13.58 -9.29
CA MET A 32 12.63 -13.34 -9.82
C MET A 32 11.86 -14.65 -10.03
N PRO A 33 10.59 -14.74 -9.58
CA PRO A 33 9.75 -15.90 -9.82
C PRO A 33 9.56 -16.19 -11.31
N ARG A 34 9.75 -17.45 -11.73
CA ARG A 34 9.65 -17.84 -13.15
C ARG A 34 8.21 -17.95 -13.66
N ASN A 35 7.23 -18.06 -12.76
CA ASN A 35 5.83 -18.31 -13.13
C ASN A 35 5.15 -17.01 -13.61
N PRO A 36 4.60 -16.94 -14.83
CA PRO A 36 3.93 -15.74 -15.35
C PRO A 36 2.74 -15.28 -14.49
N LEU A 37 2.06 -16.21 -13.80
CA LEU A 37 0.93 -15.89 -12.94
C LEU A 37 1.34 -15.02 -11.74
N PHE A 38 2.55 -15.19 -11.22
CA PHE A 38 3.10 -14.29 -10.19
C PHE A 38 2.99 -12.82 -10.62
N TYR A 39 3.42 -12.52 -11.84
CA TYR A 39 3.43 -11.16 -12.38
C TYR A 39 2.03 -10.63 -12.68
N LEU A 40 1.10 -11.49 -13.09
CA LEU A 40 -0.30 -11.12 -13.26
C LEU A 40 -0.91 -10.68 -11.92
N PHE A 41 -0.79 -11.50 -10.87
CA PHE A 41 -1.31 -11.18 -9.54
C PHE A 41 -0.60 -9.98 -8.92
N PHE A 42 0.71 -9.85 -9.11
CA PHE A 42 1.47 -8.67 -8.72
C PHE A 42 0.97 -7.40 -9.44
N ALA A 43 0.75 -7.45 -10.75
CA ALA A 43 0.25 -6.30 -11.51
C ALA A 43 -1.13 -5.86 -11.00
N LEU A 44 -2.04 -6.83 -10.78
CA LEU A 44 -3.35 -6.58 -10.19
C LEU A 44 -3.24 -5.97 -8.78
N LEU A 45 -2.35 -6.50 -7.94
CA LEU A 45 -2.07 -5.99 -6.60
C LEU A 45 -1.55 -4.55 -6.65
N TYR A 46 -0.68 -4.25 -7.61
CA TYR A 46 -0.11 -2.92 -7.79
C TYR A 46 -1.16 -1.90 -8.29
N VAL A 47 -2.09 -2.27 -9.15
CA VAL A 47 -3.12 -1.33 -9.62
C VAL A 47 -4.31 -1.20 -8.68
N ALA A 48 -4.57 -2.19 -7.80
CA ALA A 48 -5.75 -2.22 -6.94
C ALA A 48 -5.90 -0.98 -6.02
N PRO A 49 -4.85 -0.48 -5.33
CA PRO A 49 -4.92 0.75 -4.54
C PRO A 49 -5.34 1.98 -5.35
N VAL A 50 -4.75 2.15 -6.54
CA VAL A 50 -5.01 3.26 -7.46
C VAL A 50 -6.42 3.17 -8.02
N THR A 51 -6.84 1.97 -8.42
CA THR A 51 -8.19 1.71 -8.95
C THR A 51 -9.27 1.98 -7.91
N GLY A 52 -9.06 1.54 -6.66
CA GLY A 52 -10.01 1.81 -5.58
C GLY A 52 -10.18 3.30 -5.30
N ASP A 53 -9.07 4.07 -5.24
CA ASP A 53 -9.16 5.52 -5.12
C ASP A 53 -9.82 6.15 -6.35
N PHE A 54 -9.56 5.64 -7.55
CA PHE A 54 -10.16 6.15 -8.78
C PHE A 54 -11.67 5.95 -8.77
N ILE A 55 -12.17 4.77 -8.39
CA ILE A 55 -13.60 4.50 -8.25
C ILE A 55 -14.24 5.50 -7.28
N ILE A 56 -13.59 5.76 -6.14
CA ILE A 56 -14.08 6.70 -5.13
C ILE A 56 -14.16 8.12 -5.70
N PHE A 57 -13.04 8.66 -6.18
CA PHE A 57 -12.99 10.05 -6.64
C PHE A 57 -13.70 10.28 -7.98
N ARG A 58 -13.86 9.24 -8.81
CA ARG A 58 -14.72 9.28 -10.01
C ARG A 58 -16.18 9.45 -9.61
N ARG A 59 -16.64 8.79 -8.54
CA ARG A 59 -18.01 8.97 -8.03
C ARG A 59 -18.20 10.29 -7.30
N LEU A 60 -17.22 10.71 -6.48
CA LEU A 60 -17.34 11.92 -5.68
C LEU A 60 -17.25 13.20 -6.51
N TRP A 61 -16.34 13.23 -7.49
CA TRP A 61 -16.01 14.44 -8.23
C TRP A 61 -16.12 14.28 -9.75
N GLY A 62 -16.40 13.09 -10.28
CA GLY A 62 -16.45 12.91 -11.73
C GLY A 62 -15.10 13.04 -12.42
N ILE A 63 -13.97 12.82 -11.71
CA ILE A 63 -12.62 13.03 -12.27
C ILE A 63 -12.43 12.30 -13.61
N PRO A 64 -11.86 12.92 -14.66
CA PRO A 64 -11.63 12.26 -15.95
C PRO A 64 -10.65 11.08 -15.82
N ALA A 65 -10.51 10.27 -16.88
CA ALA A 65 -9.57 9.14 -16.90
C ALA A 65 -8.12 9.55 -16.60
N SER A 66 -7.73 10.79 -16.96
CA SER A 66 -6.43 11.36 -16.59
C SER A 66 -6.21 11.52 -15.09
N GLY A 67 -7.28 11.50 -14.28
CA GLY A 67 -7.21 11.42 -12.82
C GLY A 67 -6.59 10.11 -12.31
N TYR A 68 -6.59 9.04 -13.11
CA TYR A 68 -5.89 7.81 -12.78
C TYR A 68 -4.37 8.02 -12.67
N VAL A 69 -3.79 8.86 -13.55
CA VAL A 69 -2.37 9.23 -13.49
C VAL A 69 -2.07 10.06 -12.24
N ALA A 70 -2.97 10.97 -11.85
CA ALA A 70 -2.81 11.74 -10.62
C ALA A 70 -2.86 10.84 -9.37
N LEU A 71 -3.70 9.82 -9.38
CA LEU A 71 -3.79 8.83 -8.30
C LEU A 71 -2.60 7.86 -8.29
N ALA A 72 -2.04 7.53 -9.45
CA ALA A 72 -0.77 6.81 -9.51
C ALA A 72 0.35 7.66 -8.88
N LYS A 73 0.47 8.95 -9.26
CA LYS A 73 1.43 9.89 -8.63
C LYS A 73 1.18 10.04 -7.12
N LYS A 74 -0.08 10.07 -6.66
CA LYS A 74 -0.46 10.03 -5.24
C LYS A 74 0.11 8.80 -4.53
N ARG A 75 -0.08 7.60 -5.09
CA ARG A 75 0.44 6.35 -4.52
C ARG A 75 1.97 6.42 -4.36
N ILE A 76 2.68 6.80 -5.43
CA ILE A 76 4.14 6.83 -5.41
C ILE A 76 4.64 7.83 -4.35
N ALA A 77 4.02 9.00 -4.24
CA ALA A 77 4.36 9.97 -3.21
C ALA A 77 4.16 9.41 -1.79
N ASN A 78 3.04 8.72 -1.54
CA ASN A 78 2.78 8.10 -0.24
C ASN A 78 3.78 7.02 0.16
N ASP A 79 4.31 6.27 -0.81
CA ASP A 79 5.31 5.24 -0.52
C ASP A 79 6.70 5.83 -0.23
N VAL A 80 6.97 7.06 -0.67
CA VAL A 80 8.19 7.82 -0.32
C VAL A 80 8.05 8.51 1.02
N LEU A 81 7.00 9.30 1.20
CA LEU A 81 6.66 9.97 2.46
C LEU A 81 5.16 9.83 2.71
N ASN A 82 4.79 9.15 3.80
CA ASN A 82 3.39 8.94 4.17
C ASN A 82 2.64 10.27 4.19
N TYR A 83 1.42 10.27 3.67
CA TYR A 83 0.51 11.42 3.58
C TYR A 83 0.91 12.53 2.59
N SER A 84 2.10 12.47 1.98
CA SER A 84 2.51 13.45 0.97
C SER A 84 1.70 13.32 -0.34
N GLY A 85 1.20 12.13 -0.64
CA GLY A 85 0.33 11.86 -1.78
C GLY A 85 -1.03 12.53 -1.64
N GLU A 86 -1.63 12.56 -0.44
CA GLU A 86 -2.88 13.27 -0.18
C GLU A 86 -2.73 14.77 -0.44
N ALA A 87 -1.63 15.37 0.02
CA ALA A 87 -1.33 16.79 -0.23
C ALA A 87 -1.15 17.06 -1.73
N TYR A 88 -0.41 16.20 -2.44
CA TYR A 88 -0.27 16.27 -3.89
C TYR A 88 -1.62 16.18 -4.61
N PHE A 89 -2.44 15.19 -4.26
CA PHE A 89 -3.72 14.94 -4.92
C PHE A 89 -4.72 16.07 -4.67
N TYR A 90 -4.73 16.62 -3.45
CA TYR A 90 -5.50 17.82 -3.12
C TYR A 90 -5.09 19.00 -4.00
N ALA A 91 -3.79 19.28 -4.14
CA ALA A 91 -3.30 20.37 -4.98
C ALA A 91 -3.66 20.16 -6.46
N TRP A 92 -3.53 18.92 -6.95
CA TRP A 92 -3.93 18.55 -8.31
C TRP A 92 -5.43 18.76 -8.55
N ALA A 93 -6.28 18.33 -7.61
CA ALA A 93 -7.73 18.48 -7.69
C ALA A 93 -8.15 19.95 -7.68
N ARG A 94 -7.57 20.76 -6.79
CA ARG A 94 -7.86 22.20 -6.67
C ARG A 94 -7.55 22.98 -7.95
N GLN A 95 -6.48 22.62 -8.67
CA GLN A 95 -6.10 23.29 -9.92
C GLN A 95 -7.03 22.95 -11.10
N ARG A 96 -7.79 21.86 -11.00
CA ARG A 96 -8.67 21.35 -12.07
C ARG A 96 -10.15 21.44 -11.72
N SER A 97 -10.49 22.04 -10.58
CA SER A 97 -11.86 22.13 -10.09
C SER A 97 -12.46 23.50 -10.39
N SER A 98 -13.27 23.58 -11.45
CA SER A 98 -14.58 24.26 -11.43
C SER A 98 -15.62 23.47 -10.60
N MET A 99 -15.17 22.46 -9.85
CA MET A 99 -15.99 21.47 -9.15
C MET A 99 -16.37 21.95 -7.74
N VAL A 100 -17.67 21.82 -7.46
CA VAL A 100 -18.42 22.25 -6.28
C VAL A 100 -17.80 21.78 -4.96
N ALA A 101 -17.89 22.66 -3.94
CA ALA A 101 -17.64 22.48 -2.50
C ALA A 101 -16.38 21.69 -2.07
N ALA A 102 -15.37 22.45 -1.62
CA ALA A 102 -14.21 22.07 -0.79
C ALA A 102 -13.63 20.65 -1.00
N PRO A 103 -12.76 20.43 -2.03
CA PRO A 103 -12.06 19.16 -2.26
C PRO A 103 -11.28 18.67 -1.02
N PHE A 104 -10.90 19.56 -0.11
CA PHE A 104 -10.26 19.20 1.16
C PHE A 104 -11.12 18.26 2.02
N GLY A 105 -12.43 18.53 2.17
CA GLY A 105 -13.32 17.73 3.02
C GLY A 105 -13.41 16.29 2.56
N ALA A 106 -13.59 16.09 1.24
CA ALA A 106 -13.66 14.76 0.64
C ALA A 106 -12.31 14.01 0.70
N VAL A 107 -11.16 14.66 0.42
CA VAL A 107 -9.84 14.00 0.57
C VAL A 107 -9.63 13.54 2.00
N LYS A 108 -9.92 14.42 2.97
CA LYS A 108 -9.80 14.13 4.40
C LYS A 108 -10.68 12.94 4.79
N ASP A 109 -11.97 12.95 4.43
CA ASP A 109 -12.92 11.90 4.79
C ASP A 109 -12.52 10.53 4.21
N VAL A 110 -12.09 10.52 2.95
CA VAL A 110 -11.58 9.31 2.27
C VAL A 110 -10.33 8.77 2.97
N SER A 111 -9.37 9.63 3.32
CA SER A 111 -8.15 9.21 4.02
C SER A 111 -8.45 8.66 5.41
N ILE A 112 -9.35 9.30 6.16
CA ILE A 112 -9.80 8.82 7.47
C ILE A 112 -10.51 7.45 7.34
N LEU A 113 -11.44 7.30 6.38
CA LEU A 113 -12.13 6.03 6.16
C LEU A 113 -11.18 4.93 5.71
N SER A 114 -10.16 5.23 4.89
CA SER A 114 -9.12 4.27 4.51
C SER A 114 -8.33 3.79 5.73
N ALA A 115 -8.05 4.66 6.70
CA ALA A 115 -7.39 4.27 7.95
C ALA A 115 -8.29 3.38 8.82
N ILE A 116 -9.57 3.75 9.00
CA ILE A 116 -10.55 2.95 9.76
C ILE A 116 -10.75 1.57 9.11
N ALA A 117 -10.99 1.52 7.80
CA ALA A 117 -11.15 0.27 7.05
C ALA A 117 -9.88 -0.60 7.15
N GLY A 118 -8.71 0.05 7.04
CA GLY A 118 -7.41 -0.60 7.23
C GLY A 118 -7.30 -1.31 8.57
N ASN A 119 -7.62 -0.63 9.66
CA ASN A 119 -7.59 -1.21 11.00
C ASN A 119 -8.61 -2.36 11.15
N MET A 120 -9.84 -2.15 10.73
CA MET A 120 -10.89 -3.17 10.84
C MET A 120 -10.55 -4.44 10.04
N VAL A 121 -10.15 -4.30 8.78
CA VAL A 121 -9.78 -5.46 7.94
C VAL A 121 -8.53 -6.15 8.48
N THR A 122 -7.56 -5.41 9.02
CA THR A 122 -6.38 -6.01 9.66
C THR A 122 -6.78 -6.89 10.84
N LEU A 123 -7.64 -6.41 11.74
CA LEU A 123 -8.15 -7.22 12.87
C LEU A 123 -8.91 -8.46 12.38
N ALA A 124 -9.76 -8.31 11.37
CA ALA A 124 -10.50 -9.42 10.79
C ALA A 124 -9.56 -10.49 10.20
N ILE A 125 -8.54 -10.09 9.44
CA ILE A 125 -7.56 -11.02 8.88
C ILE A 125 -6.73 -11.68 9.97
N ILE A 126 -6.33 -10.96 11.02
CA ILE A 126 -5.62 -11.56 12.17
C ILE A 126 -6.51 -12.60 12.86
N ALA A 127 -7.77 -12.28 13.13
CA ALA A 127 -8.72 -13.20 13.76
C ALA A 127 -8.91 -14.49 12.93
N LEU A 128 -8.89 -14.37 11.59
CA LEU A 128 -8.94 -15.52 10.68
C LEU A 128 -7.60 -16.28 10.59
N ALA A 129 -6.47 -15.57 10.66
CA ALA A 129 -5.13 -16.14 10.54
C ALA A 129 -4.71 -16.88 11.82
N LEU A 130 -5.12 -16.42 12.99
CA LEU A 130 -4.71 -16.96 14.29
C LEU A 130 -4.98 -18.47 14.42
N PRO A 131 -6.21 -18.99 14.21
CA PRO A 131 -6.47 -20.43 14.34
C PRO A 131 -5.63 -21.29 13.39
N LEU A 132 -5.33 -20.77 12.19
CA LEU A 132 -4.56 -21.46 11.16
C LEU A 132 -3.05 -21.35 11.38
N GLY A 133 -2.62 -20.42 12.25
CA GLY A 133 -1.22 -20.09 12.47
C GLY A 133 -0.67 -20.43 13.85
N VAL A 134 -1.52 -20.69 14.85
CA VAL A 134 -1.10 -21.05 16.21
C VAL A 134 -0.19 -22.28 16.21
N GLY A 135 -0.46 -23.27 15.35
CA GLY A 135 0.39 -24.47 15.22
C GLY A 135 1.71 -24.24 14.49
N LEU A 136 1.91 -23.07 13.87
CA LEU A 136 3.12 -22.72 13.11
C LEU A 136 4.07 -21.82 13.91
N MET A 137 3.67 -21.34 15.09
CA MET A 137 4.43 -20.41 15.91
C MET A 137 4.73 -21.01 17.28
N THR A 138 5.90 -20.68 17.84
CA THR A 138 6.20 -20.99 19.24
C THR A 138 5.36 -20.12 20.18
N GLU A 139 5.18 -20.55 21.43
CA GLU A 139 4.43 -19.81 22.45
C GLU A 139 4.97 -18.37 22.66
N SER A 140 6.30 -18.22 22.67
CA SER A 140 6.97 -16.90 22.76
C SER A 140 6.68 -16.01 21.55
N GLN A 141 6.69 -16.56 20.34
CA GLN A 141 6.36 -15.82 19.12
C GLN A 141 4.89 -15.39 19.11
N LEU A 142 3.98 -16.26 19.55
CA LEU A 142 2.56 -15.94 19.66
C LEU A 142 2.31 -14.81 20.67
N HIS A 143 2.92 -14.89 21.86
CA HIS A 143 2.80 -13.84 22.88
C HIS A 143 3.34 -12.49 22.37
N THR A 144 4.50 -12.49 21.72
CA THR A 144 5.07 -11.28 21.09
C THR A 144 4.16 -10.72 20.00
N ALA A 145 3.58 -11.58 19.16
CA ALA A 145 2.65 -11.18 18.12
C ALA A 145 1.40 -10.50 18.69
N ILE A 146 0.81 -11.06 19.75
CA ILE A 146 -0.37 -10.48 20.42
C ILE A 146 -0.05 -9.08 20.97
N TRP A 147 1.06 -8.92 21.70
CA TRP A 147 1.44 -7.61 22.23
C TRP A 147 1.78 -6.59 21.14
N SER A 148 2.36 -7.04 20.02
CA SER A 148 2.61 -6.19 18.86
C SER A 148 1.31 -5.69 18.24
N VAL A 149 0.30 -6.56 18.10
CA VAL A 149 -1.04 -6.18 17.65
C VAL A 149 -1.63 -5.15 18.61
N VAL A 150 -1.67 -5.45 19.90
CA VAL A 150 -2.22 -4.52 20.92
C VAL A 150 -1.55 -3.14 20.83
N GLY A 151 -0.22 -3.09 20.78
CA GLY A 151 0.53 -1.83 20.70
C GLY A 151 0.20 -1.02 19.45
N VAL A 152 0.19 -1.66 18.28
CA VAL A 152 -0.11 -1.02 16.99
C VAL A 152 -1.53 -0.45 16.96
N PHE A 153 -2.52 -1.19 17.46
CA PHE A 153 -3.90 -0.73 17.48
C PHE A 153 -4.14 0.34 18.54
N ALA A 154 -3.50 0.25 19.70
CA ALA A 154 -3.56 1.28 20.75
C ALA A 154 -3.07 2.64 20.22
N MET A 155 -1.98 2.67 19.45
CA MET A 155 -1.48 3.90 18.81
C MET A 155 -2.48 4.49 17.80
N SER A 156 -3.30 3.66 17.17
CA SER A 156 -4.30 4.11 16.18
C SER A 156 -5.62 4.62 16.80
N LEU A 157 -5.89 4.25 18.06
CA LEU A 157 -7.17 4.48 18.73
C LEU A 157 -7.56 5.95 18.88
N PRO A 158 -6.64 6.86 19.29
CA PRO A 158 -6.97 8.29 19.40
C PRO A 158 -7.52 8.86 18.09
N PHE A 159 -6.88 8.55 16.96
CA PHE A 159 -7.32 9.02 15.65
C PHE A 159 -8.71 8.49 15.27
N LEU A 160 -9.02 7.24 15.60
CA LEU A 160 -10.34 6.64 15.36
C LEU A 160 -11.42 7.30 16.21
N ILE A 161 -11.15 7.60 17.48
CA ILE A 161 -12.11 8.22 18.40
C ILE A 161 -12.46 9.64 17.94
N PHE A 162 -11.44 10.45 17.60
CA PHE A 162 -11.65 11.83 17.17
C PHE A 162 -12.25 11.95 15.75
N SER A 163 -12.13 10.92 14.91
CA SER A 163 -12.61 10.95 13.52
C SER A 163 -14.10 11.24 13.35
N LYS A 164 -14.95 10.78 14.28
CA LYS A 164 -16.42 10.91 14.17
C LYS A 164 -16.92 12.35 14.12
N ARG A 165 -16.16 13.29 14.69
CA ARG A 165 -16.52 14.73 14.73
C ARG A 165 -16.03 15.51 13.51
N VAL A 166 -15.26 14.86 12.64
CA VAL A 166 -14.51 15.53 11.59
C VAL A 166 -15.11 15.27 10.20
N PHE A 167 -15.96 14.26 10.03
CA PHE A 167 -16.55 13.92 8.73
C PHE A 167 -17.43 15.03 8.14
N SER A 168 -17.32 15.24 6.83
CA SER A 168 -18.03 16.26 6.05
C SER A 168 -19.04 15.68 5.05
N LEU A 169 -18.84 14.45 4.59
CA LEU A 169 -19.70 13.79 3.60
C LEU A 169 -20.96 13.15 4.22
N PRO A 170 -22.05 12.98 3.45
CA PRO A 170 -23.25 12.27 3.90
C PRO A 170 -22.96 10.82 4.29
N ARG A 171 -23.66 10.31 5.32
CA ARG A 171 -23.47 8.95 5.86
C ARG A 171 -23.51 7.84 4.81
N ARG A 172 -24.45 7.91 3.85
CA ARG A 172 -24.58 6.92 2.77
C ARG A 172 -23.33 6.88 1.89
N THR A 173 -22.75 8.05 1.61
CA THR A 173 -21.50 8.17 0.85
C THR A 173 -20.32 7.62 1.63
N LEU A 174 -20.23 7.92 2.93
CA LEU A 174 -19.19 7.38 3.81
C LEU A 174 -19.21 5.84 3.86
N TRP A 175 -20.38 5.22 4.02
CA TRP A 175 -20.50 3.75 4.01
C TRP A 175 -20.09 3.12 2.68
N TRP A 176 -20.42 3.77 1.56
CA TRP A 176 -20.00 3.29 0.25
C TRP A 176 -18.48 3.39 0.08
N ILE A 177 -17.86 4.52 0.44
CA ILE A 177 -16.40 4.71 0.42
C ILE A 177 -15.71 3.66 1.31
N PHE A 178 -16.25 3.46 2.51
CA PHE A 178 -15.77 2.46 3.46
C PHE A 178 -15.78 1.05 2.86
N GLY A 179 -16.88 0.67 2.21
CA GLY A 179 -17.01 -0.62 1.51
C GLY A 179 -15.98 -0.78 0.39
N VAL A 180 -15.74 0.26 -0.41
CA VAL A 180 -14.69 0.24 -1.45
C VAL A 180 -13.31 0.04 -0.83
N HIS A 181 -12.99 0.70 0.28
CA HIS A 181 -11.72 0.47 0.97
C HIS A 181 -11.61 -0.94 1.54
N CYS A 182 -12.67 -1.49 2.14
CA CYS A 182 -12.66 -2.86 2.65
C CYS A 182 -12.43 -3.87 1.52
N LEU A 183 -13.20 -3.76 0.43
CA LEU A 183 -13.05 -4.61 -0.75
C LEU A 183 -11.63 -4.55 -1.31
N ARG A 184 -11.08 -3.33 -1.46
CA ARG A 184 -9.73 -3.11 -1.95
C ARG A 184 -8.66 -3.75 -1.06
N LEU A 185 -8.82 -3.68 0.26
CA LEU A 185 -7.88 -4.27 1.22
C LEU A 185 -7.96 -5.81 1.19
N ILE A 186 -9.18 -6.36 1.20
CA ILE A 186 -9.40 -7.81 1.11
C ILE A 186 -8.84 -8.35 -0.22
N ALA A 187 -9.18 -7.70 -1.33
CA ALA A 187 -8.64 -8.04 -2.65
C ALA A 187 -7.10 -7.94 -2.66
N GLY A 188 -6.51 -6.90 -2.06
CA GLY A 188 -5.07 -6.75 -1.94
C GLY A 188 -4.41 -7.91 -1.17
N SER A 189 -5.02 -8.34 -0.06
CA SER A 189 -4.52 -9.49 0.72
C SER A 189 -4.62 -10.80 -0.08
N VAL A 190 -5.75 -11.03 -0.77
CA VAL A 190 -5.94 -12.22 -1.63
C VAL A 190 -4.97 -12.23 -2.80
N LEU A 191 -4.81 -11.10 -3.50
CA LEU A 191 -3.85 -10.96 -4.62
C LEU A 191 -2.40 -11.15 -4.14
N THR A 192 -2.07 -10.68 -2.93
CA THR A 192 -0.75 -10.92 -2.32
C THR A 192 -0.53 -12.41 -2.05
N ALA A 193 -1.51 -13.10 -1.45
CA ALA A 193 -1.42 -14.53 -1.20
C ALA A 193 -1.28 -15.34 -2.50
N PHE A 194 -2.02 -14.99 -3.55
CA PHE A 194 -1.86 -15.64 -4.86
C PHE A 194 -0.50 -15.36 -5.49
N ALA A 195 -0.03 -14.11 -5.46
CA ALA A 195 1.30 -13.79 -5.94
C ALA A 195 2.34 -14.67 -5.23
N TRP A 196 2.28 -14.75 -3.89
CA TRP A 196 3.21 -15.60 -3.15
C TRP A 196 3.07 -17.09 -3.44
N HIS A 197 1.85 -17.61 -3.57
CA HIS A 197 1.62 -19.00 -3.94
C HIS A 197 2.23 -19.35 -5.30
N TYR A 198 2.06 -18.51 -6.32
CA TYR A 198 2.69 -18.74 -7.63
C TYR A 198 4.20 -18.46 -7.64
N GLY A 199 4.69 -17.69 -6.68
CA GLY A 199 6.12 -17.45 -6.47
C GLY A 199 6.83 -18.61 -5.78
N LEU A 200 6.18 -19.26 -4.82
CA LEU A 200 6.72 -20.38 -4.05
C LEU A 200 5.58 -21.35 -3.63
N PRO A 201 5.17 -22.28 -4.52
CA PRO A 201 3.96 -23.08 -4.33
C PRO A 201 4.07 -24.13 -3.22
N ILE A 202 5.29 -24.43 -2.77
CA ILE A 202 5.57 -25.41 -1.71
C ILE A 202 5.09 -24.94 -0.32
N VAL A 203 4.90 -23.62 -0.14
CA VAL A 203 4.50 -23.04 1.14
C VAL A 203 2.98 -23.15 1.33
N PRO A 204 2.51 -23.62 2.51
CA PRO A 204 1.09 -23.82 2.77
C PRO A 204 0.32 -22.49 2.84
N VAL A 205 -0.96 -22.53 2.44
CA VAL A 205 -1.84 -21.35 2.39
C VAL A 205 -1.99 -20.66 3.74
N GLY A 206 -1.97 -21.41 4.84
CA GLY A 206 -2.00 -20.85 6.20
C GLY A 206 -0.85 -19.87 6.48
N MET A 207 0.34 -20.16 5.94
CA MET A 207 1.51 -19.28 6.06
C MET A 207 1.30 -17.98 5.26
N TRP A 208 0.71 -18.04 4.07
CA TRP A 208 0.38 -16.84 3.30
C TRP A 208 -0.64 -15.96 3.99
N LEU A 209 -1.61 -16.55 4.69
CA LEU A 209 -2.57 -15.81 5.48
C LEU A 209 -1.91 -15.12 6.68
N LEU A 210 -1.02 -15.82 7.40
CA LEU A 210 -0.21 -15.24 8.49
C LEU A 210 0.68 -14.09 8.01
N LEU A 211 1.40 -14.29 6.91
CA LEU A 211 2.25 -13.25 6.33
C LEU A 211 1.45 -12.07 5.81
N SER A 212 0.25 -12.31 5.28
CA SER A 212 -0.67 -11.23 4.89
C SER A 212 -1.16 -10.46 6.12
N ALA A 213 -1.48 -11.13 7.22
CA ALA A 213 -1.85 -10.50 8.49
C ALA A 213 -0.68 -9.65 9.04
N ALA A 214 0.53 -10.21 9.07
CA ALA A 214 1.75 -9.51 9.47
C ALA A 214 2.00 -8.27 8.60
N ARG A 215 1.87 -8.38 7.27
CA ARG A 215 1.98 -7.25 6.35
C ARG A 215 0.93 -6.17 6.64
N MET A 216 -0.30 -6.56 6.96
CA MET A 216 -1.35 -5.61 7.31
C MET A 216 -1.06 -4.85 8.61
N ILE A 217 -0.50 -5.53 9.63
CA ILE A 217 -0.03 -4.93 10.89
C ILE A 217 1.07 -3.90 10.64
N VAL A 218 2.12 -4.28 9.89
CA VAL A 218 3.19 -3.36 9.50
C VAL A 218 2.61 -2.15 8.74
N GLY A 219 1.59 -2.40 7.90
CA GLY A 219 0.79 -1.39 7.21
C GLY A 219 0.13 -0.34 8.12
N ARG A 220 -0.12 -0.66 9.39
CA ARG A 220 -0.74 0.24 10.38
C ARG A 220 0.26 1.10 11.14
N LEU A 221 1.56 0.80 11.08
CA LEU A 221 2.58 1.58 11.77
C LEU A 221 2.59 3.03 11.25
N PRO A 222 2.34 4.01 12.13
CA PRO A 222 2.38 5.41 11.74
C PRO A 222 3.83 5.82 11.42
N LEU A 223 4.01 6.76 10.49
CA LEU A 223 5.29 7.42 10.20
C LEU A 223 6.45 6.53 9.73
N VAL A 224 6.20 5.25 9.47
CA VAL A 224 7.19 4.35 8.85
C VAL A 224 7.24 4.58 7.34
N PRO A 225 8.40 4.99 6.78
CA PRO A 225 8.60 5.03 5.34
C PRO A 225 8.78 3.62 4.79
N ASN A 226 8.22 3.34 3.60
CA ASN A 226 8.39 2.07 2.89
C ASN A 226 8.10 0.83 3.76
N LYS A 227 6.81 0.65 4.07
CA LYS A 227 6.31 -0.39 4.96
C LYS A 227 6.58 -1.81 4.45
N ASP A 228 6.65 -2.00 3.13
CA ASP A 228 6.93 -3.30 2.54
C ASP A 228 8.38 -3.76 2.82
N LEU A 229 9.36 -2.84 2.87
CA LEU A 229 10.74 -3.19 3.25
C LEU A 229 10.84 -3.58 4.72
N LEU A 230 10.19 -2.84 5.63
CA LEU A 230 10.14 -3.25 7.04
C LEU A 230 9.47 -4.61 7.19
N PHE A 231 8.37 -4.85 6.48
CA PHE A 231 7.71 -6.15 6.48
C PHE A 231 8.67 -7.25 6.00
N ALA A 232 9.46 -7.01 4.95
CA ALA A 232 10.45 -7.99 4.51
C ALA A 232 11.47 -8.32 5.59
N THR A 233 12.03 -7.31 6.27
CA THR A 233 12.95 -7.53 7.40
C THR A 233 12.29 -8.28 8.57
N PHE A 234 11.04 -7.95 8.91
CA PHE A 234 10.30 -8.66 9.96
C PHE A 234 9.98 -10.10 9.56
N ALA A 235 9.61 -10.32 8.31
CA ALA A 235 9.31 -11.64 7.78
C ALA A 235 10.55 -12.53 7.82
N THR A 236 11.72 -12.06 7.42
CA THR A 236 12.96 -12.86 7.49
C THR A 236 13.33 -13.23 8.94
N LEU A 237 13.16 -12.30 9.88
CA LEU A 237 13.40 -12.55 11.31
C LEU A 237 12.39 -13.53 11.92
N LEU A 238 11.12 -13.46 11.51
CA LEU A 238 10.04 -14.28 12.07
C LEU A 238 10.00 -15.70 11.48
N ILE A 239 10.37 -15.83 10.20
CA ILE A 239 10.29 -17.09 9.45
C ILE A 239 11.46 -18.02 9.76
N GLY A 240 12.68 -17.46 9.91
CA GLY A 240 13.88 -18.25 10.20
C GLY A 240 14.31 -19.17 9.04
N GLN A 241 15.56 -19.02 8.59
CA GLN A 241 16.35 -19.86 7.66
C GLN A 241 15.75 -20.36 6.32
N ASP A 242 14.46 -20.22 6.03
CA ASP A 242 13.94 -20.49 4.68
C ASP A 242 14.37 -19.33 3.75
N ALA A 243 15.49 -19.58 3.09
CA ALA A 243 16.12 -18.65 2.16
C ALA A 243 15.18 -18.34 0.99
N GLN A 244 14.37 -19.30 0.52
CA GLN A 244 13.49 -19.09 -0.63
C GLN A 244 12.32 -18.17 -0.27
N LEU A 245 11.72 -18.39 0.90
CA LEU A 245 10.63 -17.56 1.40
C LEU A 245 11.11 -16.13 1.66
N SER A 246 12.27 -15.98 2.30
CA SER A 246 12.91 -14.67 2.55
C SER A 246 13.16 -13.90 1.25
N VAL A 247 13.70 -14.58 0.24
CA VAL A 247 13.95 -14.00 -1.09
C VAL A 247 12.66 -13.56 -1.77
N LEU A 248 11.61 -14.39 -1.76
CA LEU A 248 10.33 -14.04 -2.37
C LEU A 248 9.70 -12.80 -1.73
N ILE A 249 9.77 -12.69 -0.40
CA ILE A 249 9.25 -11.51 0.31
C ILE A 249 10.07 -10.26 -0.03
N ALA A 250 11.40 -10.37 -0.11
CA ALA A 250 12.27 -9.28 -0.54
C ALA A 250 11.94 -8.81 -1.96
N VAL A 251 11.77 -9.75 -2.91
CA VAL A 251 11.34 -9.45 -4.29
C VAL A 251 9.99 -8.75 -4.30
N THR A 252 9.03 -9.21 -3.49
CA THR A 252 7.69 -8.59 -3.38
C THR A 252 7.76 -7.16 -2.83
N ALA A 253 8.72 -6.85 -1.96
CA ALA A 253 8.95 -5.49 -1.45
C ALA A 253 9.72 -4.59 -2.45
N ALA A 254 10.62 -5.17 -3.24
CA ALA A 254 11.42 -4.45 -4.23
C ALA A 254 10.64 -4.12 -5.51
N LEU A 255 9.80 -5.02 -5.99
CA LEU A 255 9.07 -4.88 -7.26
C LEU A 255 8.21 -3.60 -7.35
N PRO A 256 7.41 -3.22 -6.34
CA PRO A 256 6.68 -1.95 -6.37
C PRO A 256 7.59 -0.74 -6.56
N LEU A 257 8.78 -0.75 -5.94
CA LEU A 257 9.77 0.33 -6.08
C LEU A 257 10.29 0.42 -7.52
N LEU A 258 10.54 -0.72 -8.18
CA LEU A 258 10.90 -0.75 -9.60
C LEU A 258 9.79 -0.16 -10.48
N VAL A 259 8.54 -0.53 -10.23
CA VAL A 259 7.40 0.02 -10.95
C VAL A 259 7.26 1.52 -10.70
N HIS A 260 7.50 2.00 -9.49
CA HIS A 260 7.54 3.43 -9.17
C HIS A 260 8.58 4.18 -10.00
N VAL A 261 9.81 3.67 -10.07
CA VAL A 261 10.89 4.26 -10.89
C VAL A 261 10.47 4.33 -12.37
N ALA A 262 9.95 3.21 -12.91
CA ALA A 262 9.50 3.15 -14.29
C ALA A 262 8.38 4.15 -14.60
N LEU A 263 7.34 4.21 -13.75
CA LEU A 263 6.23 5.15 -13.93
C LEU A 263 6.67 6.60 -13.80
N VAL A 264 7.54 6.91 -12.84
CA VAL A 264 8.09 8.25 -12.67
C VAL A 264 8.87 8.68 -13.92
N ALA A 265 9.72 7.80 -14.46
CA ALA A 265 10.45 8.08 -15.69
C ALA A 265 9.50 8.32 -16.88
N VAL A 266 8.49 7.46 -17.06
CA VAL A 266 7.47 7.61 -18.11
C VAL A 266 6.70 8.93 -17.97
N PHE A 267 6.26 9.27 -16.76
CA PHE A 267 5.56 10.53 -16.51
C PHE A 267 6.45 11.74 -16.78
N GLY A 268 7.73 11.68 -16.40
CA GLY A 268 8.70 12.73 -16.68
C GLY A 268 8.92 12.95 -18.18
N LEU A 269 9.06 11.87 -18.96
CA LEU A 269 9.21 11.93 -20.41
C LEU A 269 7.96 12.50 -21.09
N VAL A 270 6.76 12.07 -20.70
CA VAL A 270 5.51 12.60 -21.24
C VAL A 270 5.34 14.08 -20.92
N ASP A 271 5.68 14.50 -19.70
CA ASP A 271 5.60 15.91 -19.29
C ASP A 271 6.63 16.78 -20.02
N LEU A 272 7.76 16.21 -20.46
CA LEU A 272 8.77 16.90 -21.30
C LEU A 272 8.26 17.09 -22.74
N ILE A 273 7.75 16.02 -23.35
CA ILE A 273 7.21 16.03 -24.73
C ILE A 273 6.02 16.98 -24.87
N ARG A 274 5.20 17.15 -23.83
CA ARG A 274 4.06 18.09 -23.86
C ARG A 274 4.46 19.56 -23.75
N LYS A 275 5.70 19.85 -23.36
CA LYS A 275 6.22 21.22 -23.19
C LYS A 275 7.12 21.68 -24.34
N SER A 276 7.62 20.75 -25.16
CA SER A 276 8.28 21.00 -26.45
C SER A 276 7.24 21.17 -27.55
#